data_AF-A0A6I0F4D3-F1
#
_entry.id   AF-A0A6I0F4D3-F1
#
_cell.length_a   1.000
_cell.length_b   1.000
_cell.length_c   1.000
_cell.angle_alpha   90.00
_cell.angle_beta   90.00
_cell.angle_gamma   90.00
#
_symmetry.space_group_name_H-M   'P 1'
#
loop_
_entity.id
_entity.type
_entity.pdbx_description
1 polymer ?
#
loop_
_entity_poly.entity_id
_entity_poly.type
_entity_poly.pdbx_seq_one_letter_code
_entity_poly.pdbx_strand_id
1 'polypeptide(L)' 'MLRYIHQNPLSAGIVEHIKDYKWSSYCEYTDKARIIDSDFTFKIFNTNRKKTISEFTKFHEEKNDRVSLDINEKKRIKDD' A
#
# COMPACT_ATOMS: atom_id res chain seq x y z
N MET A 1 0.46 7.47 -5.18
CA MET A 1 0.81 6.20 -5.87
C MET A 1 1.12 5.08 -4.88
N LEU A 2 2.09 5.25 -3.98
CA LEU A 2 2.48 4.18 -3.02
C LEU A 2 1.31 3.67 -2.16
N ARG A 3 0.53 4.56 -1.56
CA ARG A 3 -0.69 4.20 -0.82
C ARG A 3 -1.65 3.34 -1.63
N TYR A 4 -1.85 3.66 -2.90
CA TYR A 4 -2.74 2.89 -3.77
C TYR A 4 -2.22 1.46 -3.95
N ILE A 5 -0.93 1.29 -4.27
CA ILE A 5 -0.30 -0.04 -4.42
C ILE A 5 -0.46 -0.85 -3.13
N HIS A 6 -0.21 -0.23 -1.97
CA HIS A 6 -0.34 -0.89 -0.67
C HIS A 6 -1.80 -1.21 -0.31
N GLN A 7 -2.77 -0.40 -0.76
CA GLN A 7 -4.20 -0.63 -0.52
C GLN A 7 -4.82 -1.65 -1.48
N ASN A 8 -4.18 -1.99 -2.61
CA ASN A 8 -4.74 -2.93 -3.59
C ASN A 8 -5.18 -4.28 -2.99
N PRO A 9 -4.39 -4.97 -2.15
CA PRO A 9 -4.80 -6.24 -1.55
C PRO A 9 -6.02 -6.11 -0.64
N LEU A 10 -6.14 -4.97 0.07
CA LEU A 10 -7.28 -4.65 0.91
C LEU A 10 -8.52 -4.38 0.05
N SER A 11 -8.39 -3.54 -0.99
CA SER A 11 -9.47 -3.22 -1.92
C SER A 11 -9.98 -4.43 -2.70
N ALA A 12 -9.09 -5.38 -3.02
CA ALA A 12 -9.43 -6.64 -3.68
C ALA A 12 -10.02 -7.69 -2.73
N GLY A 13 -10.14 -7.39 -1.42
CA GLY A 13 -10.64 -8.34 -0.43
C GLY A 13 -9.73 -9.54 -0.15
N ILE A 14 -8.43 -9.45 -0.50
CA ILE A 14 -7.45 -10.51 -0.26
C ILE A 14 -7.03 -10.54 1.21
N VAL A 15 -7.00 -9.38 1.86
CA VAL A 15 -6.60 -9.20 3.26
C VAL A 15 -7.52 -8.22 3.99
N GLU A 16 -7.68 -8.38 5.31
CA GLU A 16 -8.42 -7.45 6.17
C GLU A 16 -7.58 -6.22 6.57
N HIS A 17 -6.25 -6.38 6.62
CA HIS A 17 -5.31 -5.29 6.89
C HIS A 17 -4.17 -5.26 5.86
N ILE A 18 -3.74 -4.06 5.49
CA ILE A 18 -2.67 -3.83 4.50
C ILE A 18 -1.39 -4.59 4.87
N LYS A 19 -1.04 -4.63 6.16
CA LYS A 19 0.14 -5.31 6.71
C LYS A 19 0.13 -6.84 6.53
N ASP A 20 -1.04 -7.44 6.30
CA ASP A 20 -1.16 -8.90 6.22
C ASP A 20 -0.75 -9.42 4.83
N TYR A 21 -0.64 -8.53 3.84
CA TYR A 21 -0.23 -8.91 2.49
C TYR A 21 1.30 -9.03 2.37
N LYS A 22 1.78 -10.26 2.45
CA LYS A 22 3.22 -10.61 2.47
C LYS A 22 3.99 -10.23 1.20
N TRP A 23 3.31 -10.02 0.08
CA TRP A 23 3.92 -9.70 -1.22
C TRP A 23 3.90 -8.20 -1.53
N SER A 24 3.99 -7.37 -0.49
CA SER A 24 4.08 -5.91 -0.59
C SER A 24 5.28 -5.42 0.22
N SER A 25 5.88 -4.32 -0.23
CA SER A 25 6.92 -3.62 0.52
C SER A 25 6.39 -2.81 1.71
N TYR A 26 5.08 -2.74 1.92
CA TYR A 26 4.46 -1.98 3.02
C TYR A 26 5.09 -2.32 4.38
N CYS A 27 5.27 -3.61 4.69
CA CYS A 27 5.84 -4.03 5.98
C CYS A 27 7.28 -3.52 6.20
N GLU A 28 8.03 -3.29 5.13
CA GLU A 28 9.38 -2.74 5.22
C GLU A 28 9.39 -1.24 5.58
N TYR A 29 8.30 -0.52 5.33
CA TYR A 29 8.13 0.87 5.79
C TYR A 29 7.73 0.96 7.26
N THR A 30 7.07 -0.06 7.82
CA THR A 30 6.57 -0.04 9.21
C THR A 30 7.46 -0.80 10.19
N ASP A 31 8.30 -1.71 9.70
CA ASP A 31 9.21 -2.52 10.51
C ASP A 31 10.68 -2.28 10.08
N LYS A 32 11.28 -3.22 9.34
CA LYS A 32 12.67 -3.16 8.93
C LYS A 32 12.81 -3.18 7.41
N ALA A 33 13.43 -2.14 6.86
CA ALA A 33 13.80 -2.07 5.46
C ALA A 33 14.91 -3.09 5.12
N ARG A 34 14.74 -3.80 4.01
CA ARG A 34 15.70 -4.76 3.44
C ARG A 34 15.97 -4.49 1.97
N ILE A 35 14.92 -4.13 1.22
CA ILE A 35 14.95 -3.95 -0.23
C ILE A 35 14.67 -2.49 -0.59
N ILE A 36 13.82 -1.81 0.16
CA ILE A 36 13.41 -0.44 -0.16
C ILE A 36 14.40 0.63 0.32
N ASP A 37 14.48 1.71 -0.43
CA ASP A 37 14.96 3.00 0.08
C ASP A 37 13.77 3.82 0.60
N SER A 38 13.65 3.89 1.92
CA SER A 38 12.57 4.62 2.59
C SER A 38 12.82 6.12 2.70
N ASP A 39 14.05 6.61 2.52
CA ASP A 39 14.45 7.94 2.99
C ASP A 39 13.73 9.06 2.24
N PHE A 40 13.61 8.93 0.91
CA PHE A 40 12.86 9.90 0.12
C PHE A 40 11.38 9.93 0.51
N THR A 41 10.78 8.75 0.68
CA THR A 41 9.37 8.63 1.05
C THR A 41 9.13 9.22 2.44
N PHE A 42 10.01 8.92 3.39
CA PHE A 42 9.91 9.40 4.77
C PHE A 42 10.07 10.91 4.89
N LYS A 43 10.97 11.52 4.11
CA LYS A 43 11.13 12.99 4.04
C LYS A 43 9.87 13.73 3.58
N ILE A 44 8.97 13.07 2.85
CA ILE A 44 7.68 13.66 2.44
C ILE A 44 6.73 13.82 3.63
N PHE A 45 6.78 12.91 4.61
CA PHE A 45 5.91 12.95 5.79
C PHE A 45 6.52 13.81 6.90
N ASN A 46 7.76 13.52 7.28
CA ASN A 46 8.42 14.20 8.39
C ASN A 46 9.94 14.04 8.36
N THR A 47 10.65 14.97 8.98
CA THR A 47 12.09 14.82 9.25
C THR A 47 12.36 13.98 10.49
N ASN A 48 11.40 13.88 11.42
CA ASN A 48 11.51 13.04 12.61
C ASN A 48 11.04 11.61 12.32
N ARG A 49 11.97 10.66 12.29
CA ARG A 49 11.72 9.26 11.93
C ARG A 49 10.60 8.57 12.74
N LYS A 50 10.46 8.86 14.04
CA LYS A 50 9.38 8.28 14.86
C LYS A 50 8.01 8.82 14.45
N LYS A 51 7.91 10.12 14.19
CA LYS A 51 6.68 10.73 13.68
C LYS A 51 6.37 10.24 12.26
N THR A 52 7.39 10.10 11.43
CA THR A 52 7.26 9.63 10.05
C THR A 52 6.55 8.28 9.96
N ILE A 53 6.95 7.28 10.74
CA ILE A 53 6.33 5.94 10.67
C ILE A 53 4.85 6.01 11.07
N SER A 54 4.53 6.77 12.12
CA SER A 54 3.14 6.96 12.56
C SER A 54 2.28 7.66 11.50
N GLU A 55 2.78 8.77 10.94
CA GLU A 55 2.08 9.54 9.91
C GLU A 55 1.95 8.74 8.60
N PHE A 56 2.99 8.00 8.21
CA PHE A 56 2.97 7.08 7.08
C PHE A 56 1.91 6.00 7.26
N THR A 57 1.91 5.32 8.41
CA THR A 57 0.97 4.23 8.72
C THR A 57 -0.46 4.76 8.67
N LYS A 58 -0.73 5.86 9.37
CA LYS A 58 -2.03 6.51 9.40
C LYS A 58 -2.52 6.87 7.99
N PHE A 59 -1.67 7.53 7.18
CA PHE A 59 -2.02 7.89 5.81
C PHE A 59 -2.37 6.68 4.94
N HIS A 60 -1.71 5.55 5.14
CA HIS A 60 -1.98 4.32 4.40
C HIS A 60 -3.22 3.58 4.87
N GLU A 61 -3.55 3.63 6.15
CA GLU A 61 -4.73 2.99 6.74
C GLU A 61 -6.02 3.81 6.58
N GLU A 62 -5.91 5.13 6.38
CA GLU A 62 -7.07 5.96 6.08
C GLU A 62 -7.86 5.39 4.89
N LYS A 63 -9.19 5.33 5.02
CA LYS A 63 -10.07 4.95 3.92
C LYS A 63 -9.83 5.89 2.74
N ASN A 64 -9.61 5.31 1.56
CA ASN A 64 -9.49 6.07 0.33
C ASN A 64 -10.69 5.74 -0.54
N ASP A 65 -11.55 6.72 -0.80
CA ASP A 65 -12.71 6.54 -1.68
C ASP A 65 -12.32 6.53 -3.17
N ARG A 66 -11.02 6.64 -3.49
CA ARG A 66 -10.54 6.61 -4.87
C ARG A 66 -10.45 5.18 -5.40
N VAL A 67 -11.46 4.85 -6.20
CA VAL A 67 -11.46 4.06 -7.44
C VAL A 67 -10.28 3.09 -7.55
N SER A 68 -10.55 1.81 -7.26
CA SER A 68 -9.77 0.73 -7.84
C SER A 68 -9.69 0.97 -9.34
N LEU A 69 -8.50 0.87 -9.95
CA LEU A 69 -8.36 0.74 -11.40
C LEU A 69 -8.89 -0.65 -11.84
N ASP A 70 -10.02 -1.09 -11.29
CA ASP A 70 -10.72 -2.28 -11.78
C ASP A 70 -11.07 -2.02 -13.23
N ILE A 71 -10.20 -2.53 -14.09
CA ILE A 71 -10.55 -2.91 -15.44
C ILE A 71 -11.74 -3.83 -15.21
N ASN A 72 -12.94 -3.39 -15.62
CA ASN A 72 -14.15 -4.20 -15.55
C ASN A 72 -13.86 -5.52 -16.29
N GLU A 73 -13.41 -6.55 -15.57
CA GLU A 73 -13.23 -7.89 -16.11
C GLU A 73 -14.60 -8.52 -16.30
N LYS A 74 -15.32 -8.02 -17.31
CA LYS A 74 -16.40 -8.76 -17.96
C LYS A 74 -16.05 -8.93 -19.42
N LYS A 75 -14.98 -9.69 -19.66
CA LYS A 75 -14.84 -10.50 -20.89
C LYS A 75 -13.83 -11.59 -20.62
N ARG A 76 -14.34 -12.71 -20.12
CA ARG A 76 -13.66 -14.01 -20.22
C ARG A 76 -13.55 -14.30 -21.72
N ILE A 77 -12.40 -14.00 -22.33
CA ILE A 77 -12.12 -14.41 -23.70
C ILE A 77 -11.99 -15.93 -23.63
N LYS A 78 -12.90 -16.63 -24.30
CA LYS A 78 -12.77 -18.07 -24.50
C LYS A 78 -11.79 -18.25 -25.64
N ASP A 79 -10.80 -19.10 -25.42
CA ASP A 79 -10.02 -19.65 -26.52
C ASP A 79 -10.89 -20.72 -27.19
N ASP A 80 -11.46 -20.39 -28.35
CA ASP A 80 -11.97 -21.36 -29.33
C ASP A 80 -10.86 -21.62 -30.36
#